data_AF-A0A6J5DKE4-F1
#
_entry.id   AF-A0A6J5DKE4-F1
#
_cell.length_a   1.000
_cell.length_b   1.000
_cell.length_c   1.000
_cell.angle_alpha   90.00
_cell.angle_beta   90.00
_cell.angle_gamma   90.00
#
_symmetry.space_group_name_H-M   'P 1'
#
loop_
_entity.id
_entity.type
_entity.pdbx_description
1 polymer ?
#
loop_
_entity_poly.entity_id
_entity_poly.type
_entity_poly.pdbx_seq_one_letter_code
_entity_poly.pdbx_strand_id
1 'polypeptide(L)'
;MYAITGITGQVGGALARALLAEGQPVRAIVRNVDKGGAWAAQGCTIVQADMGDASALAAAFDGAQGVFVLPPSEFDPAPGFHEARAVINAVKAALEIARPAKVVCLSTVGAHAQRPNLLTQRTLMEEALGDLSMPVTFLRPAWFMENAAWDVASARDDGIVPSFLQPLDKAVPMVATADIGRVAAMLLQQEWSGKRVVELEGPRRVSPHDIAAAFGAVLGREVRAQIVPRVTWNDLFRSQGMKYPLPRMQMLDGFNEGWIDFEQDPAHVLKGEVELEAVLRRLVDAGAHAN
;
A
#
# COMPACT_ATOMS: atom_id res chain seq x y z
N MET A 1 -14.50 -18.60 -1.50
CA MET A 1 -13.05 -18.67 -1.22
C MET A 1 -12.37 -17.48 -1.87
N TYR A 2 -11.64 -16.70 -1.07
CA TYR A 2 -10.87 -15.53 -1.52
C TYR A 2 -9.37 -15.82 -1.45
N ALA A 3 -8.65 -15.62 -2.55
CA ALA A 3 -7.21 -15.84 -2.60
C ALA A 3 -6.47 -14.51 -2.42
N ILE A 4 -5.52 -14.47 -1.47
CA ILE A 4 -4.91 -13.22 -1.02
C ILE A 4 -3.39 -13.34 -1.14
N THR A 5 -2.78 -12.53 -2.00
CA THR A 5 -1.32 -12.33 -2.00
C THR A 5 -0.94 -11.25 -0.99
N GLY A 6 0.31 -11.28 -0.50
CA GLY A 6 0.79 -10.27 0.46
C GLY A 6 0.12 -10.35 1.84
N ILE A 7 -0.50 -11.48 2.18
CA ILE A 7 -1.26 -11.67 3.43
C ILE A 7 -0.42 -11.47 4.70
N THR A 8 0.89 -11.72 4.63
CA THR A 8 1.82 -11.49 5.75
C THR A 8 2.18 -10.01 5.96
N GLY A 9 1.75 -9.12 5.05
CA GLY A 9 1.92 -7.68 5.17
C GLY A 9 0.75 -7.01 5.88
N GLN A 10 0.86 -5.69 6.11
CA GLN A 10 -0.13 -4.91 6.86
C GLN A 10 -1.51 -4.92 6.18
N VAL A 11 -1.57 -4.56 4.89
CA VAL A 11 -2.83 -4.48 4.13
C VAL A 11 -3.44 -5.87 3.91
N GLY A 12 -2.67 -6.82 3.36
CA GLY A 12 -3.18 -8.17 3.08
C GLY A 12 -3.65 -8.87 4.35
N GLY A 13 -2.95 -8.67 5.47
CA GLY A 13 -3.37 -9.21 6.76
C GLY A 13 -4.63 -8.54 7.31
N ALA A 14 -4.77 -7.22 7.18
CA ALA A 14 -6.00 -6.54 7.57
C ALA A 14 -7.20 -7.00 6.74
N LEU A 15 -7.04 -7.16 5.42
CA LEU A 15 -8.05 -7.69 4.52
C LEU A 15 -8.43 -9.14 4.87
N ALA A 16 -7.46 -10.02 5.12
CA ALA A 16 -7.73 -11.40 5.47
C ALA A 16 -8.51 -11.51 6.80
N ARG A 17 -8.13 -10.72 7.82
CA ARG A 17 -8.86 -10.67 9.09
C ARG A 17 -10.29 -10.17 8.91
N ALA A 18 -10.51 -9.16 8.05
CA ALA A 18 -11.85 -8.67 7.76
C ALA A 18 -12.73 -9.76 7.11
N LEU A 19 -12.20 -10.47 6.10
CA LEU A 19 -12.91 -11.59 5.47
C LEU A 19 -13.21 -12.73 6.46
N LEU A 20 -12.24 -13.11 7.29
CA LEU A 20 -12.41 -14.17 8.30
C LEU A 20 -13.47 -13.79 9.35
N ALA A 21 -13.52 -12.53 9.77
CA ALA A 21 -14.52 -12.03 10.72
C ALA A 21 -15.95 -12.12 10.17
N GLU A 22 -16.11 -12.07 8.85
CA GLU A 22 -17.39 -12.26 8.15
C GLU A 22 -17.67 -13.73 7.78
N GLY A 23 -16.84 -14.66 8.25
CA GLY A 23 -16.98 -16.09 7.98
C GLY A 23 -16.59 -16.51 6.55
N GLN A 24 -15.91 -15.64 5.80
CA GLN A 24 -15.51 -15.93 4.43
C GLN A 24 -14.24 -16.83 4.41
N PRO A 25 -14.22 -17.89 3.59
CA PRO A 25 -13.04 -18.76 3.49
C PRO A 25 -11.90 -18.05 2.75
N VAL A 26 -10.71 -18.10 3.35
CA VAL A 26 -9.50 -17.42 2.86
C VAL A 26 -8.42 -18.41 2.47
N ARG A 27 -7.84 -18.21 1.28
CA ARG A 27 -6.61 -18.84 0.82
C ARG A 27 -5.45 -17.84 0.91
N ALA A 28 -4.54 -18.10 1.83
CA ALA A 28 -3.34 -17.32 2.09
C ALA A 28 -2.23 -17.73 1.12
N ILE A 29 -1.88 -16.85 0.19
CA ILE A 29 -0.77 -17.08 -0.75
C ILE A 29 0.49 -16.46 -0.14
N VAL A 30 1.45 -17.33 0.15
CA VAL A 30 2.71 -16.95 0.81
C VAL A 30 3.90 -17.36 -0.05
N ARG A 31 4.97 -16.55 -0.01
CA ARG A 31 6.24 -16.90 -0.66
C ARG A 31 7.00 -17.97 0.13
N ASN A 32 6.94 -17.88 1.46
CA ASN A 32 7.54 -18.84 2.39
C ASN A 32 6.42 -19.43 3.27
N VAL A 33 6.24 -20.74 3.20
CA VAL A 33 5.22 -21.50 3.95
C VAL A 33 5.38 -21.36 5.47
N ASP A 34 6.61 -21.19 5.97
CA ASP A 34 6.88 -21.02 7.40
C ASP A 34 6.19 -19.78 7.97
N LYS A 35 5.97 -18.75 7.14
CA LYS A 35 5.25 -17.53 7.52
C LYS A 35 3.72 -17.69 7.46
N GLY A 36 3.23 -18.86 7.04
CA GLY A 36 1.80 -19.18 6.93
C GLY A 36 1.19 -19.74 8.21
N GLY A 37 2.00 -20.18 9.19
CA GLY A 37 1.49 -20.88 10.39
C GLY A 37 0.44 -20.10 11.19
N ALA A 38 0.66 -18.81 11.40
CA ALA A 38 -0.29 -17.94 12.09
C ALA A 38 -1.63 -17.78 11.34
N TRP A 39 -1.61 -17.88 10.01
CA TRP A 39 -2.82 -17.82 9.17
C TRP A 39 -3.54 -19.17 9.12
N ALA A 40 -2.79 -20.27 9.12
CA ALA A 40 -3.37 -21.61 9.21
C ALA A 40 -4.14 -21.78 10.54
N ALA A 41 -3.57 -21.30 11.65
CA ALA A 41 -4.22 -21.31 12.96
C ALA A 41 -5.52 -20.46 13.01
N GLN A 42 -5.68 -19.50 12.10
CA GLN A 42 -6.88 -18.69 11.95
C GLN A 42 -7.88 -19.27 10.92
N GLY A 43 -7.61 -20.47 10.38
CA GLY A 43 -8.50 -21.16 9.45
C GLY A 43 -8.21 -20.89 7.96
N CYS A 44 -7.11 -20.23 7.61
CA CYS A 44 -6.74 -20.04 6.21
C CYS A 44 -6.18 -21.32 5.58
N THR A 45 -6.51 -21.56 4.31
CA THR A 45 -5.76 -22.52 3.48
C THR A 45 -4.45 -21.87 3.04
N ILE A 46 -3.30 -22.49 3.32
CA ILE A 46 -1.99 -21.96 2.92
C ILE A 46 -1.58 -22.52 1.57
N VAL A 47 -1.19 -21.66 0.65
CA VAL A 47 -0.62 -22.04 -0.65
C VAL A 47 0.69 -21.28 -0.88
N GLN A 48 1.71 -22.00 -1.33
CA GLN A 48 2.98 -21.38 -1.71
C GLN A 48 2.92 -20.93 -3.17
N ALA A 49 3.20 -19.66 -3.43
CA ALA A 49 3.48 -19.17 -4.78
C ALA A 49 4.37 -17.94 -4.71
N ASP A 50 5.33 -17.85 -5.64
CA ASP A 50 6.09 -16.61 -5.86
C ASP A 50 5.35 -15.71 -6.85
N MET A 51 5.47 -14.40 -6.68
CA MET A 51 4.79 -13.43 -7.54
C MET A 51 5.33 -13.41 -8.98
N GLY A 52 6.53 -13.97 -9.23
CA GLY A 52 7.10 -14.18 -10.56
C GLY A 52 6.75 -15.54 -11.19
N ASP A 53 6.08 -16.45 -10.48
CA ASP A 53 5.71 -17.78 -10.99
C ASP A 53 4.24 -17.81 -11.42
N ALA A 54 4.00 -17.62 -12.72
CA ALA A 54 2.66 -17.62 -13.29
C ALA A 54 1.91 -18.94 -13.08
N SER A 55 2.60 -20.08 -13.12
CA SER A 55 1.95 -21.39 -13.01
C SER A 55 1.53 -21.68 -11.57
N ALA A 56 2.42 -21.38 -10.61
CA ALA A 56 2.10 -21.51 -9.18
C ALA A 56 0.97 -20.55 -8.77
N LEU A 57 0.99 -19.30 -9.27
CA LEU A 57 -0.09 -18.35 -9.04
C LEU A 57 -1.42 -18.81 -9.66
N ALA A 58 -1.41 -19.34 -10.88
CA ALA A 58 -2.62 -19.85 -11.52
C ALA A 58 -3.26 -20.97 -10.68
N ALA A 59 -2.46 -21.93 -10.21
CA ALA A 59 -2.92 -22.99 -9.31
C ALA A 59 -3.44 -22.42 -7.97
N ALA A 60 -2.78 -21.37 -7.44
CA ALA A 60 -3.23 -20.71 -6.22
C ALA A 60 -4.52 -19.91 -6.38
N PHE A 61 -4.83 -19.43 -7.59
CA PHE A 61 -6.06 -18.69 -7.89
C PHE A 61 -7.23 -19.58 -8.32
N ASP A 62 -6.98 -20.84 -8.66
CA ASP A 62 -8.00 -21.77 -9.14
C ASP A 62 -9.19 -21.90 -8.17
N GLY A 63 -10.41 -21.79 -8.73
CA GLY A 63 -11.67 -21.81 -7.98
C GLY A 63 -11.92 -20.62 -7.05
N ALA A 64 -11.12 -19.54 -7.11
CA ALA A 64 -11.34 -18.36 -6.27
C ALA A 64 -12.53 -17.50 -6.76
N GLN A 65 -13.38 -17.09 -5.82
CA GLN A 65 -14.46 -16.12 -6.07
C GLN A 65 -13.94 -14.69 -6.21
N GLY A 66 -12.77 -14.42 -5.64
CA GLY A 66 -12.08 -13.15 -5.77
C GLY A 66 -10.60 -13.31 -5.43
N VAL A 67 -9.76 -12.58 -6.14
CA VAL A 67 -8.31 -12.54 -5.90
C VAL A 67 -7.90 -11.13 -5.48
N PHE A 68 -7.20 -11.03 -4.36
CA PHE A 68 -6.48 -9.81 -3.99
C PHE A 68 -5.03 -9.89 -4.42
N VAL A 69 -4.60 -8.93 -5.24
CA VAL A 69 -3.24 -8.85 -5.78
C VAL A 69 -2.52 -7.66 -5.16
N LEU A 70 -1.51 -7.97 -4.35
CA LEU A 70 -0.51 -7.02 -3.85
C LEU A 70 0.89 -7.44 -4.33
N PRO A 71 1.41 -6.79 -5.38
CA PRO A 71 2.80 -7.00 -5.80
C PRO A 71 3.79 -6.52 -4.73
N PRO A 72 5.01 -7.10 -4.70
CA PRO A 72 6.06 -6.65 -3.80
C PRO A 72 6.36 -5.17 -4.00
N SER A 73 6.65 -4.45 -2.91
CA SER A 73 7.14 -3.09 -2.97
C SER A 73 8.62 -3.08 -3.37
N GLU A 74 8.96 -2.25 -4.37
CA GLU A 74 10.34 -1.93 -4.74
C GLU A 74 10.53 -0.42 -4.59
N PHE A 75 11.47 -0.03 -3.72
CA PHE A 75 11.68 1.36 -3.30
C PHE A 75 12.86 2.04 -4.03
N ASP A 76 13.66 1.27 -4.77
CA ASP A 76 14.80 1.73 -5.57
C ASP A 76 14.84 1.01 -6.94
N PRO A 77 13.77 1.11 -7.76
CA PRO A 77 13.66 0.35 -8.99
C PRO A 77 14.74 0.77 -9.99
N ALA A 78 15.31 -0.22 -10.67
CA ALA A 78 16.18 0.03 -11.81
C ALA A 78 15.42 0.74 -12.94
N PRO A 79 16.12 1.55 -13.77
CA PRO A 79 15.51 2.15 -14.95
C PRO A 79 14.77 1.11 -15.81
N GLY A 80 13.54 1.42 -16.22
CA GLY A 80 12.70 0.52 -17.03
C GLY A 80 11.75 -0.38 -16.25
N PHE A 81 11.90 -0.47 -14.91
CA PHE A 81 11.02 -1.25 -14.03
C PHE A 81 10.91 -2.74 -14.41
N HIS A 82 12.04 -3.36 -14.76
CA HIS A 82 12.09 -4.73 -15.28
C HIS A 82 11.50 -5.76 -14.30
N GLU A 83 11.82 -5.63 -13.01
CA GLU A 83 11.33 -6.49 -11.93
C GLU A 83 9.82 -6.38 -11.78
N ALA A 84 9.29 -5.14 -11.77
CA ALA A 84 7.85 -4.91 -11.69
C ALA A 84 7.13 -5.48 -12.91
N ARG A 85 7.66 -5.28 -14.12
CA ARG A 85 7.09 -5.83 -15.36
C ARG A 85 7.06 -7.35 -15.36
N ALA A 86 8.12 -8.01 -14.88
CA ALA A 86 8.17 -9.46 -14.77
C ALA A 86 7.05 -10.00 -13.85
N VAL A 87 6.89 -9.39 -12.68
CA VAL A 87 5.79 -9.74 -11.75
C VAL A 87 4.42 -9.46 -12.35
N ILE A 88 4.22 -8.29 -12.98
CA ILE A 88 2.94 -7.92 -13.62
C ILE A 88 2.57 -8.94 -14.71
N ASN A 89 3.54 -9.35 -15.54
CA ASN A 89 3.32 -10.34 -16.59
C ASN A 89 2.96 -11.71 -16.02
N ALA A 90 3.65 -12.16 -14.96
CA ALA A 90 3.36 -13.44 -14.31
C ALA A 90 1.95 -13.45 -13.67
N VAL A 91 1.60 -12.37 -12.97
CA VAL A 91 0.26 -12.19 -12.38
C VAL A 91 -0.82 -12.14 -13.48
N LYS A 92 -0.61 -11.39 -14.56
CA LYS A 92 -1.55 -11.33 -15.69
C LYS A 92 -1.81 -12.72 -16.26
N ALA A 93 -0.76 -13.45 -16.60
CA ALA A 93 -0.86 -14.80 -17.14
C ALA A 93 -1.61 -15.74 -16.17
N ALA A 94 -1.31 -15.66 -14.87
CA ALA A 94 -1.98 -16.46 -13.86
C ALA A 94 -3.50 -16.17 -13.77
N LEU A 95 -3.88 -14.89 -13.84
CA LEU A 95 -5.28 -14.47 -13.84
C LEU A 95 -6.03 -14.91 -15.10
N GLU A 96 -5.38 -14.85 -16.27
CA GLU A 96 -5.95 -15.31 -17.55
C GLU A 96 -6.17 -16.83 -17.59
N ILE A 97 -5.30 -17.60 -16.92
CA ILE A 97 -5.42 -19.06 -16.76
C ILE A 97 -6.53 -19.40 -15.75
N ALA A 98 -6.45 -18.85 -14.53
CA ALA A 98 -7.32 -19.23 -13.42
C ALA A 98 -8.74 -18.64 -13.53
N ARG A 99 -8.89 -17.50 -14.19
CA ARG A 99 -10.16 -16.80 -14.43
C ARG A 99 -11.04 -16.67 -13.19
N PRO A 100 -10.52 -16.08 -12.09
CA PRO A 100 -11.34 -15.85 -10.90
C PRO A 100 -12.53 -14.95 -11.25
N ALA A 101 -13.62 -15.04 -10.47
CA ALA A 101 -14.83 -14.26 -10.76
C ALA A 101 -14.61 -12.74 -10.67
N LYS A 102 -13.59 -12.28 -9.94
CA LYS A 102 -13.14 -10.88 -9.89
C LYS A 102 -11.74 -10.71 -9.29
N VAL A 103 -11.14 -9.54 -9.50
CA VAL A 103 -9.82 -9.18 -8.98
C VAL A 103 -9.86 -7.81 -8.32
N VAL A 104 -9.21 -7.68 -7.17
CA VAL A 104 -8.90 -6.39 -6.54
C VAL A 104 -7.37 -6.26 -6.47
N CYS A 105 -6.82 -5.30 -7.18
CA CYS A 105 -5.39 -5.00 -7.20
C CYS A 105 -5.10 -3.80 -6.31
N LEU A 106 -4.10 -3.92 -5.43
CA LEU A 106 -3.61 -2.77 -4.67
C LEU A 106 -2.72 -1.90 -5.55
N SER A 107 -3.28 -0.77 -5.95
CA SER A 107 -2.61 0.31 -6.67
C SER A 107 -2.17 1.41 -5.68
N THR A 108 -2.17 2.67 -6.09
CA THR A 108 -1.75 3.83 -5.28
C THR A 108 -2.38 5.12 -5.81
N VAL A 109 -2.57 6.11 -4.93
CA VAL A 109 -2.73 7.52 -5.32
C VAL A 109 -1.64 7.92 -6.31
N GLY A 110 -1.99 8.71 -7.34
CA GLY A 110 -1.06 9.10 -8.39
C GLY A 110 -0.69 8.02 -9.42
N ALA A 111 -1.34 6.84 -9.42
CA ALA A 111 -1.09 5.82 -10.44
C ALA A 111 -1.42 6.29 -11.88
N HIS A 112 -2.20 7.36 -12.04
CA HIS A 112 -2.49 7.99 -13.34
C HIS A 112 -1.47 9.10 -13.72
N ALA A 113 -0.49 9.38 -12.86
CA ALA A 113 0.49 10.44 -13.11
C ALA A 113 1.35 10.13 -14.34
N GLN A 114 1.45 11.10 -15.24
CA GLN A 114 2.18 10.96 -16.51
C GLN A 114 3.71 11.07 -16.34
N ARG A 115 4.16 11.73 -15.26
CA ARG A 115 5.58 11.89 -14.97
C ARG A 115 6.14 10.63 -14.30
N PRO A 116 7.19 10.00 -14.85
CA PRO A 116 7.80 8.82 -14.24
C PRO A 116 8.28 9.09 -12.81
N ASN A 117 7.89 8.22 -11.89
CA ASN A 117 8.22 8.31 -10.47
C ASN A 117 8.19 6.89 -9.85
N LEU A 118 8.40 6.80 -8.53
CA LEU A 118 8.44 5.51 -7.83
C LEU A 118 7.15 4.68 -8.00
N LEU A 119 6.01 5.37 -8.10
CA LEU A 119 4.68 4.79 -8.20
C LEU A 119 4.33 4.32 -9.61
N THR A 120 5.15 4.63 -10.63
CA THR A 120 4.94 4.20 -12.03
C THR A 120 4.79 2.67 -12.16
N GLN A 121 5.35 1.90 -11.24
CA GLN A 121 5.14 0.46 -11.16
C GLN A 121 3.65 0.07 -11.03
N ARG A 122 2.83 0.93 -10.40
CA ARG A 122 1.38 0.75 -10.27
C ARG A 122 0.67 1.18 -11.55
N THR A 123 1.08 2.27 -12.21
CA THR A 123 0.61 2.65 -13.55
C THR A 123 0.74 1.48 -14.53
N LEU A 124 1.93 0.87 -14.61
CA LEU A 124 2.20 -0.28 -15.47
C LEU A 124 1.31 -1.49 -15.15
N MET A 125 0.98 -1.69 -13.87
CA MET A 125 0.07 -2.76 -13.46
C MET A 125 -1.38 -2.46 -13.88
N GLU A 126 -1.83 -1.22 -13.71
CA GLU A 126 -3.18 -0.80 -14.10
C GLU A 126 -3.39 -0.93 -15.62
N GLU A 127 -2.39 -0.53 -16.41
CA GLU A 127 -2.39 -0.70 -17.86
C GLU A 127 -2.45 -2.18 -18.25
N ALA A 128 -1.56 -3.00 -17.70
CA ALA A 128 -1.44 -4.41 -18.12
C ALA A 128 -2.67 -5.25 -17.73
N LEU A 129 -3.25 -4.99 -16.54
CA LEU A 129 -4.38 -5.74 -15.99
C LEU A 129 -5.74 -5.12 -16.36
N GLY A 130 -5.75 -3.91 -16.92
CA GLY A 130 -6.98 -3.20 -17.29
C GLY A 130 -7.74 -3.82 -18.47
N ASP A 131 -7.05 -4.62 -19.29
CA ASP A 131 -7.59 -5.30 -20.47
C ASP A 131 -8.06 -6.74 -20.18
N LEU A 132 -8.01 -7.16 -18.91
CA LEU A 132 -8.48 -8.46 -18.50
C LEU A 132 -10.00 -8.59 -18.70
N SER A 133 -10.46 -9.79 -19.08
CA SER A 133 -11.88 -10.04 -19.41
C SER A 133 -12.77 -10.19 -18.17
N MET A 134 -12.19 -10.48 -17.01
CA MET A 134 -12.91 -10.55 -15.73
C MET A 134 -13.00 -9.16 -15.07
N PRO A 135 -13.93 -8.95 -14.13
CA PRO A 135 -14.01 -7.70 -13.37
C PRO A 135 -12.72 -7.41 -12.58
N VAL A 136 -12.15 -6.21 -12.76
CA VAL A 136 -10.94 -5.76 -12.07
C VAL A 136 -11.20 -4.44 -11.36
N THR A 137 -10.80 -4.37 -10.10
CA THR A 137 -10.75 -3.13 -9.32
C THR A 137 -9.31 -2.74 -9.08
N PHE A 138 -8.94 -1.50 -9.39
CA PHE A 138 -7.73 -0.88 -8.90
C PHE A 138 -8.06 -0.04 -7.67
N LEU A 139 -7.75 -0.56 -6.49
CA LEU A 139 -7.85 0.19 -5.24
C LEU A 139 -6.61 1.09 -5.14
N ARG A 140 -6.79 2.40 -5.26
CA ARG A 140 -5.76 3.42 -5.12
C ARG A 140 -5.83 4.04 -3.72
N PRO A 141 -5.19 3.43 -2.70
CA PRO A 141 -5.10 4.05 -1.40
C PRO A 141 -4.20 5.28 -1.44
N ALA A 142 -4.47 6.21 -0.53
CA ALA A 142 -3.61 7.33 -0.21
C ALA A 142 -2.26 6.91 0.40
N TRP A 143 -1.44 7.90 0.78
CA TRP A 143 -0.18 7.66 1.49
C TRP A 143 -0.43 6.94 2.83
N PHE A 144 0.34 5.91 3.15
CA PHE A 144 0.06 5.11 4.34
C PHE A 144 0.48 5.87 5.60
N MET A 145 -0.42 5.98 6.58
CA MET A 145 -0.11 6.56 7.89
C MET A 145 1.00 5.76 8.60
N GLU A 146 1.07 4.45 8.34
CA GLU A 146 2.09 3.54 8.88
C GLU A 146 3.52 3.87 8.43
N ASN A 147 3.70 4.67 7.37
CA ASN A 147 5.03 5.16 6.98
C ASN A 147 5.67 6.02 8.07
N ALA A 148 4.90 6.58 9.01
CA ALA A 148 5.42 7.30 10.17
C ALA A 148 6.23 6.41 11.13
N ALA A 149 6.26 5.09 10.92
CA ALA A 149 7.09 4.16 11.72
C ALA A 149 8.58 4.54 11.68
N TRP A 150 9.06 5.09 10.56
CA TRP A 150 10.45 5.54 10.43
C TRP A 150 10.76 6.80 11.27
N ASP A 151 9.74 7.54 11.67
CA ASP A 151 9.88 8.80 12.40
C ASP A 151 9.76 8.62 13.92
N VAL A 152 9.31 7.46 14.39
CA VAL A 152 9.05 7.19 15.82
C VAL A 152 10.27 7.50 16.69
N ALA A 153 11.46 7.05 16.28
CA ALA A 153 12.68 7.25 17.06
C ALA A 153 13.05 8.75 17.16
N SER A 154 13.09 9.48 16.04
CA SER A 154 13.44 10.91 16.07
C SER A 154 12.37 11.76 16.75
N ALA A 155 11.09 11.40 16.61
CA ALA A 155 10.01 12.06 17.34
C ALA A 155 10.14 11.84 18.85
N ARG A 156 10.43 10.60 19.28
CA ARG A 156 10.60 10.24 20.70
C ARG A 156 11.85 10.84 21.30
N ASP A 157 12.98 10.79 20.62
CA ASP A 157 14.29 11.10 21.19
C ASP A 157 14.61 12.59 21.00
N ASP A 158 14.45 13.11 19.77
CA ASP A 158 14.84 14.48 19.40
C ASP A 158 13.68 15.49 19.43
N GLY A 159 12.42 15.01 19.43
CA GLY A 159 11.25 15.87 19.25
C GLY A 159 11.09 16.39 17.82
N ILE A 160 11.63 15.67 16.84
CA ILE A 160 11.64 16.07 15.43
C ILE A 160 11.00 15.00 14.54
N VAL A 161 10.15 15.42 13.61
CA VAL A 161 9.71 14.60 12.47
C VAL A 161 10.36 15.16 11.20
N PRO A 162 11.37 14.49 10.62
CA PRO A 162 11.98 14.93 9.37
C PRO A 162 11.00 14.72 8.21
N SER A 163 10.59 15.80 7.56
CA SER A 163 9.60 15.76 6.48
C SER A 163 10.22 16.02 5.10
N PHE A 164 9.99 15.08 4.20
CA PHE A 164 10.18 15.24 2.76
C PHE A 164 8.95 15.84 2.06
N LEU A 165 7.80 15.82 2.75
CA LEU A 165 6.58 16.50 2.32
C LEU A 165 6.68 17.97 2.72
N GLN A 166 6.52 18.86 1.75
CA GLN A 166 6.70 20.31 1.90
C GLN A 166 5.72 21.08 1.00
N PRO A 167 5.26 22.27 1.43
CA PRO A 167 5.52 22.90 2.73
C PRO A 167 4.86 22.15 3.91
N LEU A 168 5.31 22.41 5.14
CA LEU A 168 4.94 21.60 6.32
C LEU A 168 3.46 21.71 6.74
N ASP A 169 2.75 22.71 6.25
CA ASP A 169 1.32 22.95 6.41
C ASP A 169 0.48 22.40 5.24
N LYS A 170 1.11 21.92 4.17
CA LYS A 170 0.38 21.30 3.04
C LYS A 170 -0.13 19.92 3.44
N ALA A 171 -1.44 19.78 3.48
CA ALA A 171 -2.08 18.49 3.71
C ALA A 171 -2.07 17.62 2.44
N VAL A 172 -1.72 16.35 2.60
CA VAL A 172 -1.79 15.32 1.55
C VAL A 172 -2.79 14.23 1.95
N PRO A 173 -3.39 13.51 1.00
CA PRO A 173 -4.22 12.35 1.32
C PRO A 173 -3.38 11.30 2.05
N MET A 174 -3.86 10.83 3.21
CA MET A 174 -3.26 9.71 3.95
C MET A 174 -4.33 8.72 4.39
N VAL A 175 -3.98 7.44 4.58
CA VAL A 175 -4.90 6.38 5.00
C VAL A 175 -4.21 5.33 5.86
N ALA A 176 -4.93 4.73 6.81
CA ALA A 176 -4.43 3.60 7.58
C ALA A 176 -4.56 2.29 6.79
N THR A 177 -3.57 1.39 6.91
CA THR A 177 -3.60 0.05 6.30
C THR A 177 -4.80 -0.79 6.74
N ALA A 178 -5.33 -0.55 7.94
CA ALA A 178 -6.55 -1.18 8.44
C ALA A 178 -7.78 -0.82 7.58
N ASP A 179 -7.95 0.44 7.20
CA ASP A 179 -9.02 0.89 6.32
C ASP A 179 -8.86 0.33 4.91
N ILE A 180 -7.63 0.32 4.39
CA ILE A 180 -7.33 -0.31 3.09
C ILE A 180 -7.77 -1.78 3.10
N GLY A 181 -7.41 -2.52 4.15
CA GLY A 181 -7.78 -3.93 4.28
C GLY A 181 -9.29 -4.15 4.31
N ARG A 182 -10.01 -3.35 5.10
CA ARG A 182 -11.48 -3.39 5.20
C ARG A 182 -12.15 -3.06 3.87
N VAL A 183 -11.74 -2.00 3.21
CA VAL A 183 -12.28 -1.58 1.91
C VAL A 183 -11.99 -2.63 0.85
N ALA A 184 -10.78 -3.19 0.82
CA ALA A 184 -10.45 -4.25 -0.13
C ALA A 184 -11.29 -5.52 0.10
N ALA A 185 -11.58 -5.88 1.37
CA ALA A 185 -12.45 -7.01 1.70
C ALA A 185 -13.91 -6.75 1.26
N MET A 186 -14.42 -5.53 1.48
CA MET A 186 -15.71 -5.09 0.96
C MET A 186 -15.74 -5.17 -0.57
N LEU A 187 -14.73 -4.66 -1.26
CA LEU A 187 -14.66 -4.64 -2.72
C LEU A 187 -14.65 -6.06 -3.30
N LEU A 188 -13.98 -7.03 -2.67
CA LEU A 188 -14.00 -8.44 -3.09
C LEU A 188 -15.38 -9.11 -2.96
N GLN A 189 -16.27 -8.56 -2.13
CA GLN A 189 -17.61 -9.11 -1.89
C GLN A 189 -18.70 -8.44 -2.73
N GLN A 190 -18.37 -7.35 -3.43
CA GLN A 190 -19.28 -6.67 -4.34
C GLN A 190 -19.37 -7.37 -5.70
N GLU A 191 -20.48 -7.16 -6.41
CA GLU A 191 -20.62 -7.54 -7.82
C GLU A 191 -20.49 -6.31 -8.71
N TRP A 192 -19.71 -6.42 -9.78
CA TRP A 192 -19.56 -5.40 -10.83
C TRP A 192 -19.05 -6.06 -12.11
N SER A 193 -19.02 -5.31 -13.20
CA SER A 193 -18.43 -5.74 -14.46
C SER A 193 -17.34 -4.78 -14.93
N GLY A 194 -16.41 -5.28 -15.73
CA GLY A 194 -15.33 -4.50 -16.32
C GLY A 194 -14.33 -3.93 -15.31
N LYS A 195 -13.64 -2.88 -15.74
CA LYS A 195 -12.62 -2.16 -14.97
C LYS A 195 -13.25 -1.06 -14.13
N ARG A 196 -12.88 -0.99 -12.84
CA ARG A 196 -13.17 0.16 -11.97
C ARG A 196 -11.95 0.61 -11.19
N VAL A 197 -11.89 1.90 -10.87
CA VAL A 197 -10.89 2.51 -9.99
C VAL A 197 -11.61 3.00 -8.74
N VAL A 198 -11.07 2.67 -7.56
CA VAL A 198 -11.58 3.12 -6.27
C VAL A 198 -10.47 3.83 -5.54
N GLU A 199 -10.69 5.11 -5.23
CA GLU A 199 -9.74 5.93 -4.48
C GLU A 199 -10.16 5.98 -3.00
N LEU A 200 -9.18 5.90 -2.11
CA LEU A 200 -9.42 5.78 -0.66
C LEU A 200 -8.40 6.63 0.12
N GLU A 201 -8.88 7.60 0.87
CA GLU A 201 -8.13 8.27 1.93
C GLU A 201 -8.76 8.02 3.30
N GLY A 202 -8.07 8.41 4.36
CA GLY A 202 -8.58 8.42 5.72
C GLY A 202 -9.64 9.51 5.93
N PRO A 203 -10.02 9.77 7.19
CA PRO A 203 -11.12 10.67 7.51
C PRO A 203 -10.85 12.13 7.07
N ARG A 204 -9.58 12.53 7.01
CA ARG A 204 -9.12 13.85 6.54
C ARG A 204 -7.72 13.77 5.94
N ARG A 205 -7.36 14.78 5.15
CA ARG A 205 -5.97 15.01 4.71
C ARG A 205 -5.09 15.43 5.88
N VAL A 206 -3.80 15.11 5.79
CA VAL A 206 -2.82 15.25 6.88
C VAL A 206 -1.59 16.00 6.38
N SER A 207 -1.18 17.04 7.10
CA SER A 207 0.07 17.77 6.87
C SER A 207 1.22 17.23 7.73
N PRO A 208 2.48 17.54 7.41
CA PRO A 208 3.61 17.28 8.31
C PRO A 208 3.44 17.87 9.71
N HIS A 209 2.85 19.07 9.83
CA HIS A 209 2.50 19.64 11.14
C HIS A 209 1.48 18.78 11.90
N ASP A 210 0.48 18.23 11.23
CA ASP A 210 -0.49 17.29 11.86
C ASP A 210 0.22 16.04 12.39
N ILE A 211 1.19 15.49 11.65
CA ILE A 211 1.95 14.30 12.08
C ILE A 211 2.76 14.61 13.34
N ALA A 212 3.49 15.74 13.33
CA ALA A 212 4.26 16.16 14.49
C ALA A 212 3.37 16.42 15.71
N ALA A 213 2.23 17.11 15.53
CA ALA A 213 1.27 17.36 16.60
C ALA A 213 0.70 16.04 17.17
N ALA A 214 0.36 15.08 16.30
CA ALA A 214 -0.15 13.78 16.72
C ALA A 214 0.92 12.95 17.47
N PHE A 215 2.19 12.97 17.03
CA PHE A 215 3.28 12.39 17.81
C PHE A 215 3.44 13.07 19.16
N GLY A 216 3.36 14.40 19.23
CA GLY A 216 3.46 15.14 20.48
C GLY A 216 2.36 14.76 21.48
N ALA A 217 1.13 14.60 20.99
CA ALA A 217 0.01 14.12 21.80
C ALA A 217 0.21 12.69 22.31
N VAL A 218 0.71 11.77 21.46
CA VAL A 218 0.95 10.37 21.82
C VAL A 218 2.12 10.23 22.81
N LEU A 219 3.21 10.98 22.59
CA LEU A 219 4.44 10.88 23.38
C LEU A 219 4.42 11.75 24.65
N GLY A 220 3.44 12.66 24.78
CA GLY A 220 3.36 13.58 25.92
C GLY A 220 4.50 14.61 25.95
N ARG A 221 5.07 14.97 24.79
CA ARG A 221 6.16 15.96 24.67
C ARG A 221 6.00 16.82 23.43
N GLU A 222 6.71 17.95 23.37
CA GLU A 222 6.77 18.76 22.16
C GLU A 222 7.48 18.00 21.03
N VAL A 223 6.84 17.96 19.86
CA VAL A 223 7.37 17.40 18.62
C VAL A 223 7.04 18.36 17.48
N ARG A 224 8.02 18.68 16.64
CA ARG A 224 7.86 19.58 15.49
C ARG A 224 8.30 18.91 14.19
N ALA A 225 7.61 19.23 13.10
CA ALA A 225 8.05 18.82 11.77
C ALA A 225 9.21 19.70 11.32
N GLN A 226 10.19 19.11 10.63
CA GLN A 226 11.33 19.83 10.09
C GLN A 226 11.56 19.42 8.64
N ILE A 227 11.67 20.40 7.75
CA ILE A 227 11.94 20.14 6.33
C ILE A 227 13.32 19.48 6.18
N VAL A 228 13.34 18.37 5.46
CA VAL A 228 14.58 17.83 4.88
C VAL A 228 14.83 18.59 3.57
N PRO A 229 15.89 19.41 3.47
CA PRO A 229 16.07 20.29 2.31
C PRO A 229 16.12 19.51 1.00
N ARG A 230 15.29 19.89 0.02
CA ARG A 230 15.18 19.20 -1.27
C ARG A 230 16.51 18.97 -2.00
N VAL A 231 17.49 19.87 -1.80
CA VAL A 231 18.83 19.78 -2.40
C VAL A 231 19.65 18.60 -1.86
N THR A 232 19.38 18.11 -0.64
CA THR A 232 20.16 17.03 -0.02
C THR A 232 19.64 15.63 -0.32
N TRP A 233 18.45 15.51 -0.92
CA TRP A 233 17.76 14.23 -1.03
C TRP A 233 18.53 13.16 -1.80
N ASN A 234 19.20 13.53 -2.89
CA ASN A 234 19.98 12.57 -3.69
C ASN A 234 21.08 11.92 -2.84
N ASP A 235 21.88 12.73 -2.15
CA ASP A 235 23.02 12.24 -1.38
C ASP A 235 22.55 11.48 -0.15
N LEU A 236 21.48 11.96 0.50
CA LEU A 236 20.85 11.28 1.62
C LEU A 236 20.35 9.89 1.22
N PHE A 237 19.55 9.77 0.16
CA PHE A 237 19.04 8.47 -0.29
C PHE A 237 20.17 7.52 -0.75
N ARG A 238 21.22 8.06 -1.37
CA ARG A 238 22.41 7.26 -1.71
C ARG A 238 23.15 6.76 -0.48
N SER A 239 23.32 7.59 0.54
CA SER A 239 23.93 7.17 1.82
C SER A 239 23.09 6.12 2.56
N GLN A 240 21.78 6.08 2.33
CA GLN A 240 20.86 5.05 2.81
C GLN A 240 20.84 3.78 1.94
N GLY A 241 21.67 3.73 0.89
CA GLY A 241 21.87 2.56 0.05
C GLY A 241 21.15 2.56 -1.30
N MET A 242 20.42 3.63 -1.66
CA MET A 242 19.76 3.72 -2.98
C MET A 242 20.77 3.93 -4.10
N LYS A 243 20.64 3.13 -5.16
CA LYS A 243 21.40 3.25 -6.41
C LYS A 243 20.74 4.24 -7.37
N TYR A 244 19.40 4.25 -7.42
CA TYR A 244 18.58 5.02 -8.35
C TYR A 244 17.55 5.88 -7.59
N PRO A 245 17.96 6.88 -6.79
CA PRO A 245 17.04 7.64 -5.93
C PRO A 245 16.02 8.52 -6.68
N LEU A 246 16.20 8.74 -7.99
CA LEU A 246 15.41 9.68 -8.78
C LEU A 246 13.89 9.40 -8.75
N PRO A 247 13.39 8.16 -8.94
CA PRO A 247 11.96 7.89 -8.90
C PRO A 247 11.34 8.24 -7.54
N ARG A 248 12.05 8.00 -6.43
CA ARG A 248 11.60 8.38 -5.08
C ARG A 248 11.57 9.90 -4.91
N MET A 249 12.60 10.62 -5.37
CA MET A 249 12.61 12.08 -5.35
C MET A 249 11.46 12.66 -6.19
N GLN A 250 11.21 12.14 -7.39
CA GLN A 250 10.10 12.56 -8.24
C GLN A 250 8.75 12.29 -7.60
N MET A 251 8.57 11.15 -6.91
CA MET A 251 7.33 10.87 -6.17
C MET A 251 7.10 11.94 -5.09
N LEU A 252 8.13 12.26 -4.30
CA LEU A 252 8.04 13.28 -3.25
C LEU A 252 7.76 14.67 -3.83
N ASP A 253 8.44 15.04 -4.92
CA ASP A 253 8.16 16.28 -5.65
C ASP A 253 6.72 16.32 -6.16
N GLY A 254 6.17 15.20 -6.61
CA GLY A 254 4.79 15.12 -7.06
C GLY A 254 3.75 15.40 -6.00
N PHE A 255 3.95 14.89 -4.78
CA PHE A 255 3.10 15.27 -3.66
C PHE A 255 3.28 16.76 -3.30
N ASN A 256 4.51 17.27 -3.31
CA ASN A 256 4.82 18.66 -2.95
C ASN A 256 4.29 19.68 -3.95
N GLU A 257 4.38 19.39 -5.24
CA GLU A 257 3.91 20.23 -6.34
C GLU A 257 2.41 19.99 -6.66
N GLY A 258 1.84 18.89 -6.17
CA GLY A 258 0.41 18.57 -6.32
C GLY A 258 0.04 17.87 -7.64
N TRP A 259 1.00 17.40 -8.43
CA TRP A 259 0.71 16.57 -9.61
C TRP A 259 0.58 15.07 -9.28
N ILE A 260 0.85 14.68 -8.04
CA ILE A 260 0.37 13.42 -7.45
C ILE A 260 -0.76 13.75 -6.47
N ASP A 261 -1.98 13.43 -6.87
CA ASP A 261 -3.18 13.44 -6.04
C ASP A 261 -4.14 12.35 -6.58
N PHE A 262 -5.37 12.31 -6.09
CA PHE A 262 -6.45 11.52 -6.66
C PHE A 262 -6.96 12.08 -7.99
N GLU A 263 -7.41 11.19 -8.87
CA GLU A 263 -7.96 11.54 -10.18
C GLU A 263 -9.43 11.95 -10.07
N GLN A 264 -10.17 11.30 -9.17
CA GLN A 264 -11.61 11.49 -9.05
C GLN A 264 -11.94 12.74 -8.25
N ASP A 265 -13.18 13.23 -8.45
CA ASP A 265 -13.75 14.27 -7.60
C ASP A 265 -13.69 13.82 -6.13
N PRO A 266 -13.28 14.70 -5.19
CA PRO A 266 -13.21 14.40 -3.77
C PRO A 266 -14.50 13.81 -3.16
N ALA A 267 -15.67 14.08 -3.75
CA ALA A 267 -16.95 13.50 -3.33
C ALA A 267 -17.07 12.00 -3.62
N HIS A 268 -16.29 11.46 -4.55
CA HIS A 268 -16.28 10.04 -4.91
C HIS A 268 -15.14 9.25 -4.25
N VAL A 269 -14.21 9.95 -3.59
CA VAL A 269 -13.12 9.31 -2.83
C VAL A 269 -13.69 8.72 -1.54
N LEU A 270 -13.52 7.40 -1.37
CA LEU A 270 -13.95 6.72 -0.14
C LEU A 270 -13.15 7.23 1.06
N LYS A 271 -13.81 7.26 2.22
CA LYS A 271 -13.22 7.67 3.48
C LYS A 271 -13.04 6.49 4.42
N GLY A 272 -11.81 6.33 4.90
CA GLY A 272 -11.47 5.51 6.04
C GLY A 272 -11.93 6.15 7.35
N GLU A 273 -11.90 5.35 8.41
CA GLU A 273 -12.41 5.75 9.73
C GLU A 273 -11.28 5.84 10.77
N VAL A 274 -10.09 5.31 10.46
CA VAL A 274 -8.97 5.28 11.40
C VAL A 274 -8.22 6.61 11.39
N GLU A 275 -8.24 7.26 12.55
CA GLU A 275 -7.52 8.51 12.79
C GLU A 275 -5.99 8.31 12.88
N LEU A 276 -5.24 9.32 12.45
CA LEU A 276 -3.78 9.32 12.48
C LEU A 276 -3.22 9.02 13.87
N GLU A 277 -3.76 9.65 14.92
CA GLU A 277 -3.31 9.46 16.30
C GLU A 277 -3.42 7.99 16.74
N ALA A 278 -4.48 7.30 16.32
CA ALA A 278 -4.67 5.88 16.64
C ALA A 278 -3.61 5.00 15.96
N VAL A 279 -3.18 5.35 14.74
CA VAL A 279 -2.06 4.67 14.06
C VAL A 279 -0.74 4.97 14.79
N LEU A 280 -0.45 6.23 15.08
CA LEU A 280 0.81 6.62 15.73
C LEU A 280 0.96 6.01 17.13
N ARG A 281 -0.12 5.93 17.92
CA ARG A 281 -0.12 5.24 19.22
C ARG A 281 0.37 3.80 19.10
N ARG A 282 -0.19 3.03 18.15
CA ARG A 282 0.23 1.64 17.90
C ARG A 282 1.69 1.53 17.47
N LEU A 283 2.18 2.47 16.65
CA LEU A 283 3.57 2.48 16.20
C LEU A 283 4.55 2.77 17.34
N VAL A 284 4.20 3.72 18.22
CA VAL A 284 5.00 4.04 19.42
C VAL A 284 5.03 2.84 20.36
N ASP A 285 3.88 2.19 20.61
CA ASP A 285 3.79 1.00 21.46
C ASP A 285 4.63 -0.16 20.89
N ALA A 286 4.55 -0.41 19.58
CA ALA A 286 5.34 -1.45 18.92
C ALA A 286 6.86 -1.16 18.98
N GLY A 287 7.27 0.11 18.84
CA GLY A 287 8.66 0.53 18.96
C GLY A 287 9.22 0.44 20.39
N ALA A 288 8.37 0.54 21.41
CA ALA A 288 8.76 0.36 22.81
C ALA A 288 9.06 -1.11 23.16
N HIS A 289 8.47 -2.06 22.43
CA HIS A 289 8.66 -3.51 22.65
C HIS A 289 9.80 -4.13 21.83
N ALA A 290 10.45 -3.35 20.96
CA ALA A 290 11.57 -3.80 20.12
C ALA A 290 12.96 -3.49 20.72
N ASN A 291 13.01 -2.83 21.88
CA ASN A 291 14.23 -2.44 22.61
C ASN A 291 14.43 -3.29 23.87
#